data_AF-A0A2V9BU09-F1
#
_entry.id   AF-A0A2V9BU09-F1
#
_cell.length_a   1.000
_cell.length_b   1.000
_cell.length_c   1.000
_cell.angle_alpha   90.00
_cell.angle_beta   90.00
_cell.angle_gamma   90.00
#
_symmetry.space_group_name_H-M   'P 1'
#
loop_
_entity.id
_entity.type
_entity.pdbx_description
1 polymer ?
#
loop_
_entity_poly.entity_id
_entity_poly.type
_entity_poly.pdbx_seq_one_letter_code
_entity_poly.pdbx_strand_id
1 'polypeptide(L)'
;MEKARVEGWTDEQVVGRVMSGEVELYEIIMRRYNQRLYRVVISILRDAAETEDVIQDAYVRAYEHLSQFEGRAAFSTWLTRIAVHEALARLRKRERIQQLDTNQDEGEISVNPVSPALDPEQTVSKAELSGMLEEAVLALPEQYRTVLIMRDVEEMSTSETAAALSLSEENVKVRLHRGRAMVRRELFARVGATAKNAFPFLGARCDRMVARVFERLPASKNGKDD
;
A
#
# COMPACT_ATOMS: atom_id res chain seq x y z
N MET A 1 13.87 -7.48 33.63
CA MET A 1 12.91 -6.60 34.34
C MET A 1 12.81 -5.20 33.69
N GLU A 2 13.87 -4.65 33.08
CA GLU A 2 13.84 -3.39 32.30
C GLU A 2 12.84 -3.41 31.11
N LYS A 3 12.92 -4.43 30.23
CA LYS A 3 12.11 -4.52 28.99
C LYS A 3 10.59 -4.50 29.22
N ALA A 4 10.10 -5.07 30.31
CA ALA A 4 8.67 -5.10 30.64
C ALA A 4 8.13 -3.77 31.20
N ARG A 5 9.01 -2.90 31.74
CA ARG A 5 8.64 -1.52 32.14
C ARG A 5 8.57 -0.57 30.94
N VAL A 6 9.36 -0.86 29.92
CA VAL A 6 9.54 -0.07 28.70
C VAL A 6 8.34 -0.17 27.74
N GLU A 7 7.64 -1.30 27.69
CA GLU A 7 6.45 -1.48 26.83
C GLU A 7 5.22 -0.67 27.29
N GLY A 8 5.18 -0.22 28.54
CA GLY A 8 4.04 0.50 29.10
C GLY A 8 4.09 2.03 29.03
N TRP A 9 5.21 2.62 28.56
CA TRP A 9 5.34 4.07 28.52
C TRP A 9 4.64 4.68 27.31
N THR A 10 3.90 5.76 27.54
CA THR A 10 3.34 6.57 26.43
C THR A 10 4.47 7.26 25.68
N ASP A 11 4.20 7.70 24.45
CA ASP A 11 5.21 8.42 23.66
C ASP A 11 5.73 9.64 24.44
N GLU A 12 4.83 10.40 25.08
CA GLU A 12 5.15 11.61 25.82
C GLU A 12 6.06 11.32 27.02
N GLN A 13 5.86 10.19 27.70
CA GLN A 13 6.72 9.76 28.80
C GLN A 13 8.13 9.42 28.30
N VAL A 14 8.23 8.69 27.20
CA VAL A 14 9.52 8.36 26.58
C VAL A 14 10.22 9.63 26.14
N VAL A 15 9.52 10.51 25.42
CA VAL A 15 10.05 11.80 24.93
C VAL A 15 10.55 12.67 26.09
N GLY A 16 9.78 12.79 27.18
CA GLY A 16 10.20 13.56 28.35
C GLY A 16 11.50 13.05 28.98
N ARG A 17 11.69 11.73 29.03
CA ARG A 17 12.93 11.12 29.55
C ARG A 17 14.10 11.30 28.61
N VAL A 18 13.89 11.09 27.32
CA VAL A 18 14.91 11.34 26.28
C VAL A 18 15.39 12.80 26.36
N MET A 19 14.46 13.76 26.52
CA MET A 19 14.80 15.18 26.71
C MET A 19 15.56 15.45 28.02
N SER A 20 15.43 14.61 29.03
CA SER A 20 16.20 14.69 30.28
C SER A 20 17.59 14.04 30.22
N GLY A 21 17.97 13.47 29.06
CA GLY A 21 19.29 12.90 28.81
C GLY A 21 19.33 11.36 28.77
N GLU A 22 18.21 10.66 28.97
CA GLU A 22 18.11 9.20 28.81
C GLU A 22 17.92 8.83 27.33
N VAL A 23 18.93 9.11 26.49
CA VAL A 23 18.85 9.01 25.02
C VAL A 23 18.52 7.60 24.53
N GLU A 24 18.99 6.57 25.24
CA GLU A 24 18.78 5.16 24.90
C GLU A 24 17.30 4.79 24.87
N LEU A 25 16.45 5.51 25.61
CA LEU A 25 15.01 5.30 25.63
C LEU A 25 14.33 5.68 24.30
N TYR A 26 15.01 6.42 23.43
CA TYR A 26 14.50 6.73 22.09
C TYR A 26 14.33 5.47 21.22
N GLU A 27 15.04 4.38 21.52
CA GLU A 27 14.87 3.07 20.88
C GLU A 27 13.41 2.58 20.97
N ILE A 28 12.69 2.91 22.05
CA ILE A 28 11.29 2.52 22.26
C ILE A 28 10.40 3.11 21.17
N ILE A 29 10.58 4.42 20.90
CA ILE A 29 9.88 5.14 19.84
C ILE A 29 10.22 4.51 18.48
N MET A 30 11.50 4.25 18.22
CA MET A 30 11.93 3.66 16.95
C MET A 30 11.24 2.31 16.71
N ARG A 31 11.33 1.40 17.68
CA ARG A 31 10.71 0.07 17.57
C ARG A 31 9.19 0.13 17.39
N ARG A 32 8.54 1.09 18.04
CA ARG A 32 7.08 1.31 17.94
C ARG A 32 6.65 1.80 16.55
N TYR A 33 7.46 2.64 15.89
CA TYR A 33 7.05 3.31 14.65
C TYR A 33 7.76 2.85 13.37
N ASN A 34 8.80 2.02 13.46
CA ASN A 34 9.55 1.54 12.30
C ASN A 34 8.65 0.94 11.21
N GLN A 35 7.73 0.05 11.58
CA GLN A 35 6.84 -0.60 10.62
C GLN A 35 5.95 0.41 9.88
N ARG A 36 5.37 1.36 10.62
CA ARG A 36 4.54 2.43 10.07
C ARG A 36 5.33 3.31 9.12
N LEU A 37 6.46 3.84 9.58
CA LEU A 37 7.29 4.73 8.77
C LEU A 37 7.79 4.02 7.52
N TYR A 38 8.20 2.75 7.64
CA TYR A 38 8.62 1.94 6.50
C TYR A 38 7.52 1.83 5.45
N ARG A 39 6.31 1.42 5.84
CA ARG A 39 5.18 1.28 4.92
C ARG A 39 4.79 2.60 4.25
N VAL A 40 4.81 3.70 5.00
CA VAL A 40 4.50 5.03 4.45
C VAL A 40 5.59 5.49 3.48
N VAL A 41 6.86 5.41 3.86
CA VAL A 41 7.99 5.89 3.05
C VAL A 41 8.21 5.03 1.80
N ILE A 42 8.12 3.69 1.91
CA ILE A 42 8.23 2.80 0.72
C ILE A 42 7.10 3.05 -0.27
N SER A 43 5.92 3.44 0.23
CA SER A 43 4.80 3.84 -0.62
C SER A 43 5.08 5.12 -1.41
N ILE A 44 6.03 5.95 -0.99
CA ILE A 44 6.43 7.16 -1.71
C ILE A 44 7.60 6.84 -2.66
N LEU A 45 8.69 6.28 -2.14
CA LEU A 45 9.96 6.15 -2.86
C LEU A 45 10.03 4.94 -3.80
N ARG A 46 9.37 3.84 -3.42
CA ARG A 46 9.46 2.50 -4.04
C ARG A 46 10.89 1.96 -4.15
N ASP A 47 11.75 2.31 -3.21
CA ASP A 47 13.13 1.81 -3.10
C ASP A 47 13.42 1.51 -1.62
N ALA A 48 13.83 0.27 -1.32
CA ALA A 48 14.03 -0.19 0.06
C ALA A 48 15.23 0.49 0.73
N ALA A 49 16.34 0.64 0.00
CA ALA A 49 17.56 1.26 0.55
C ALA A 49 17.31 2.75 0.82
N GLU A 50 16.70 3.48 -0.12
CA GLU A 50 16.35 4.89 0.11
C GLU A 50 15.32 5.05 1.23
N THR A 51 14.44 4.05 1.41
CA THR A 51 13.44 4.06 2.49
C THR A 51 14.11 3.97 3.85
N GLU A 52 15.06 3.04 4.01
CA GLU A 52 15.82 2.91 5.27
C GLU A 52 16.59 4.19 5.59
N ASP A 53 17.28 4.77 4.60
CA ASP A 53 18.01 6.03 4.76
C ASP A 53 17.08 7.18 5.20
N VAL A 54 15.93 7.35 4.54
CA VAL A 54 14.96 8.39 4.87
C VAL A 54 14.38 8.21 6.27
N ILE A 55 14.15 6.97 6.71
CA ILE A 55 13.66 6.70 8.06
C ILE A 55 14.72 7.05 9.11
N GLN A 56 15.98 6.69 8.87
CA GLN A 56 17.10 7.06 9.75
C GLN A 56 17.23 8.58 9.86
N ASP A 57 17.26 9.29 8.72
CA ASP A 57 17.30 10.75 8.68
C ASP A 57 16.10 11.38 9.41
N ALA A 58 14.90 10.80 9.24
CA ALA A 58 13.70 11.29 9.91
C ALA A 58 13.79 11.14 11.44
N TYR A 59 14.34 10.03 11.95
CA TYR A 59 14.58 9.87 13.39
C TYR A 59 15.64 10.83 13.92
N VAL A 60 16.73 11.03 13.19
CA VAL A 60 17.78 12.01 13.57
C VAL A 60 17.18 13.41 13.65
N ARG A 61 16.44 13.84 12.62
CA ARG A 61 15.78 15.15 12.63
C ARG A 61 14.72 15.28 13.71
N ALA A 62 13.92 14.23 13.93
CA ALA A 62 12.94 14.20 15.01
C ALA A 62 13.61 14.32 16.37
N TYR A 63 14.78 13.69 16.58
CA TYR A 63 15.56 13.85 17.80
C TYR A 63 16.09 15.28 17.96
N GLU A 64 16.68 15.86 16.91
CA GLU A 64 17.20 17.25 16.93
C GLU A 64 16.11 18.28 17.26
N HIS A 65 14.88 18.04 16.79
CA HIS A 65 13.74 18.93 16.96
C HIS A 65 12.79 18.48 18.07
N LEU A 66 13.20 17.51 18.90
CA LEU A 66 12.34 16.90 19.91
C LEU A 66 11.83 17.92 20.93
N SER A 67 12.67 18.90 21.27
CA SER A 67 12.31 20.01 22.17
C SER A 67 11.24 20.96 21.61
N GLN A 68 11.02 20.95 20.30
CA GLN A 68 10.00 21.74 19.61
C GLN A 68 8.66 21.00 19.51
N PHE A 69 8.59 19.75 19.96
CA PHE A 69 7.36 19.00 20.00
C PHE A 69 6.46 19.48 21.15
N GLU A 70 5.47 20.31 20.81
CA GLU A 70 4.57 20.95 21.77
C GLU A 70 3.37 20.07 22.18
N GLY A 71 3.29 18.81 21.75
CA GLY A 71 2.18 17.91 22.08
C GLY A 71 0.81 18.31 21.47
N ARG A 72 0.78 19.23 20.50
CA ARG A 72 -0.46 19.66 19.81
C ARG A 72 -1.06 18.60 18.90
N ALA A 73 -0.28 17.59 18.53
CA ALA A 73 -0.69 16.40 17.79
C ALA A 73 -0.01 15.19 18.43
N ALA A 74 -0.54 13.99 18.18
CA ALA A 74 0.14 12.77 18.59
C ALA A 74 1.57 12.74 18.04
N PHE A 75 2.52 12.27 18.86
CA PHE A 75 3.94 12.20 18.48
C PHE A 75 4.11 11.39 17.18
N SER A 76 3.40 10.27 17.06
CA SER A 76 3.37 9.44 15.86
C SER A 76 3.02 10.21 14.57
N THR A 77 2.08 11.16 14.64
CA THR A 77 1.68 12.00 13.51
C THR A 77 2.74 13.02 13.16
N TRP A 78 3.37 13.63 14.16
CA TRP A 78 4.47 14.56 13.96
C TRP A 78 5.69 13.86 13.32
N LEU A 79 6.08 12.70 13.83
CA LEU A 79 7.17 11.89 13.27
C LEU A 79 6.87 11.42 11.84
N THR A 80 5.64 10.96 11.58
CA THR A 80 5.22 10.56 10.23
C THR A 80 5.30 11.73 9.26
N ARG A 81 4.96 12.95 9.68
CA ARG A 81 5.09 14.16 8.85
C ARG A 81 6.53 14.42 8.43
N ILE A 82 7.49 14.28 9.35
CA ILE A 82 8.92 14.46 9.05
C ILE A 82 9.34 13.45 7.98
N ALA A 83 9.08 12.16 8.19
CA ALA A 83 9.45 11.11 7.24
C ALA A 83 8.81 11.30 5.85
N VAL A 84 7.52 11.67 5.79
CA VAL A 84 6.81 11.95 4.55
C VAL A 84 7.40 13.15 3.81
N HIS A 85 7.73 14.23 4.53
CA HIS A 85 8.35 15.42 3.94
C HIS A 85 9.70 15.09 3.31
N GLU A 86 10.54 14.33 4.00
CA GLU A 86 11.83 13.85 3.47
C GLU A 86 11.67 12.97 2.24
N ALA A 87 10.77 11.98 2.32
CA ALA A 87 10.49 11.06 1.21
C ALA A 87 10.04 11.83 -0.04
N LEU A 88 9.08 12.75 0.11
CA LEU A 88 8.58 13.57 -0.99
C LEU A 88 9.63 14.53 -1.54
N ALA A 89 10.49 15.11 -0.68
CA ALA A 89 11.59 15.96 -1.12
C ALA A 89 12.61 15.17 -1.97
N ARG A 90 12.92 13.94 -1.55
CA ARG A 90 13.83 13.05 -2.26
C ARG A 90 13.25 12.59 -3.60
N LEU A 91 11.97 12.20 -3.63
CA LEU A 91 11.25 11.86 -4.86
C LEU A 91 11.28 13.01 -5.87
N ARG A 92 10.95 14.25 -5.46
CA ARG A 92 11.00 15.42 -6.34
C ARG A 92 12.40 15.71 -6.87
N LYS A 93 13.44 15.52 -6.04
CA LYS A 93 14.83 15.69 -6.47
C LYS A 93 15.20 14.67 -7.55
N ARG A 94 14.79 13.41 -7.38
CA ARG A 94 15.00 12.31 -8.35
C ARG A 94 14.31 12.60 -9.68
N GLU A 95 13.03 12.99 -9.65
CA GLU A 95 12.27 13.35 -10.85
C GLU A 95 12.90 14.52 -11.61
N ARG A 96 13.41 15.53 -10.90
CA ARG A 96 14.11 16.66 -11.53
C ARG A 96 15.41 16.26 -12.21
N ILE A 97 16.20 15.36 -11.61
CA ILE A 97 17.45 14.86 -12.21
C ILE A 97 17.14 14.07 -13.49
N GLN A 98 16.16 13.17 -13.43
CA GLN A 98 15.72 12.42 -14.60
C GLN A 98 15.24 13.36 -15.73
N GLN A 99 14.48 14.41 -15.43
CA GLN A 99 14.08 15.40 -16.44
C GLN A 99 15.25 16.17 -17.06
N LEU A 100 16.35 16.37 -16.32
CA LEU A 100 17.56 17.03 -16.82
C LEU A 100 18.37 16.09 -17.72
N ASP A 101 18.46 14.81 -17.36
CA ASP A 101 19.15 13.77 -18.13
C ASP A 101 18.37 13.39 -19.42
N THR A 102 17.04 13.52 -19.41
CA THR A 102 16.17 13.25 -20.59
C THR A 102 16.24 14.37 -21.66
N ASN A 103 16.99 15.46 -21.44
CA ASN A 103 17.23 16.48 -22.48
C ASN A 103 18.37 16.12 -23.45
N GLN A 104 18.83 14.86 -23.45
CA GLN A 104 19.79 14.33 -24.43
C GLN A 104 19.29 13.14 -25.26
N ASP A 105 18.04 12.70 -25.13
CA ASP A 105 17.43 11.80 -26.12
C ASP A 105 15.90 11.92 -26.08
N GLU A 106 15.31 12.18 -27.25
CA GLU A 106 13.87 12.11 -27.47
C GLU A 106 13.42 10.63 -27.42
N GLY A 107 12.61 10.24 -26.44
CA GLY A 107 11.89 8.98 -26.54
C GLY A 107 11.44 8.35 -25.21
N GLU A 108 10.14 8.13 -25.11
CA GLU A 108 9.44 7.26 -24.16
C GLU A 108 9.39 7.68 -22.68
N ILE A 109 8.16 7.97 -22.24
CA ILE A 109 7.74 7.93 -20.84
C ILE A 109 7.89 6.49 -20.36
N SER A 110 9.05 6.18 -19.78
CA SER A 110 9.30 4.90 -19.12
C SER A 110 8.46 4.81 -17.85
N VAL A 111 7.33 4.11 -17.95
CA VAL A 111 6.61 3.61 -16.79
C VAL A 111 7.45 2.47 -16.24
N ASN A 112 8.41 2.76 -15.35
CA ASN A 112 9.18 1.70 -14.69
C ASN A 112 8.22 0.74 -13.95
N PRO A 113 8.10 -0.52 -14.38
CA PRO A 113 7.50 -1.54 -13.56
C PRO A 113 8.54 -1.86 -12.48
N VAL A 114 8.22 -1.49 -11.24
CA VAL A 114 8.96 -2.00 -10.09
C VAL A 114 8.77 -3.51 -10.10
N SER A 115 9.86 -4.25 -10.31
CA SER A 115 9.86 -5.71 -10.23
C SER A 115 9.67 -6.11 -8.77
N PRO A 116 8.60 -6.83 -8.41
CA PRO A 116 8.57 -7.56 -7.15
C PRO A 116 9.44 -8.80 -7.35
N ALA A 117 10.67 -8.79 -6.83
CA ALA A 117 11.42 -10.02 -6.63
C ALA A 117 10.82 -10.73 -5.40
N LEU A 118 9.85 -11.62 -5.60
CA LEU A 118 9.42 -12.56 -4.58
C LEU A 118 9.22 -13.95 -5.20
N ASP A 119 10.04 -14.87 -4.69
CA ASP A 119 10.15 -16.29 -5.00
C ASP A 119 8.83 -17.03 -4.69
N PRO A 120 8.31 -17.90 -5.58
CA PRO A 120 6.98 -18.48 -5.41
C PRO A 120 7.05 -19.89 -4.80
N GLU A 121 6.60 -20.07 -3.55
CA GLU A 121 6.03 -21.37 -3.17
C GLU A 121 5.08 -21.35 -1.96
N GLN A 122 3.80 -21.63 -2.28
CA GLN A 122 2.80 -22.39 -1.51
C GLN A 122 2.28 -21.85 -0.15
N THR A 123 1.39 -20.86 -0.25
CA THR A 123 0.18 -20.75 0.61
C THR A 123 -1.01 -20.18 -0.22
N VAL A 124 -1.53 -21.03 -1.11
CA VAL A 124 -2.05 -20.75 -2.48
C VAL A 124 -3.40 -20.00 -2.61
N SER A 125 -3.93 -19.32 -1.60
CA SER A 125 -5.17 -18.52 -1.85
C SER A 125 -5.23 -17.19 -1.13
N LYS A 126 -4.85 -17.15 0.15
CA LYS A 126 -4.74 -15.88 0.88
C LYS A 126 -3.49 -15.11 0.45
N ALA A 127 -2.36 -15.78 0.26
CA ALA A 127 -1.13 -15.14 -0.20
C ALA A 127 -1.28 -14.59 -1.63
N GLU A 128 -1.98 -15.32 -2.51
CA GLU A 128 -2.29 -14.86 -3.87
C GLU A 128 -3.16 -13.59 -3.86
N LEU A 129 -4.24 -13.57 -3.06
CA LEU A 129 -5.09 -12.38 -2.95
C LEU A 129 -4.33 -11.20 -2.33
N SER A 130 -3.52 -11.45 -1.31
CA SER A 130 -2.66 -10.44 -0.69
C SER A 130 -1.63 -9.89 -1.68
N GLY A 131 -0.98 -10.73 -2.48
CA GLY A 131 -0.04 -10.30 -3.52
C GLY A 131 -0.73 -9.49 -4.63
N MET A 132 -1.91 -9.92 -5.09
CA MET A 132 -2.70 -9.15 -6.06
C MET A 132 -3.10 -7.78 -5.52
N LEU A 133 -3.47 -7.69 -4.24
CA LEU A 133 -3.78 -6.43 -3.59
C LEU A 133 -2.55 -5.54 -3.47
N GLU A 134 -1.41 -6.09 -3.05
CA GLU A 134 -0.15 -5.39 -2.95
C GLU A 134 0.26 -4.80 -4.29
N GLU A 135 0.25 -5.59 -5.35
CA GLU A 135 0.55 -5.12 -6.71
C GLU A 135 -0.44 -4.03 -7.17
N ALA A 136 -1.73 -4.19 -6.92
CA ALA A 136 -2.75 -3.21 -7.30
C ALA A 136 -2.54 -1.87 -6.56
N VAL A 137 -2.15 -1.92 -5.29
CA VAL A 137 -1.80 -0.72 -4.49
C VAL A 137 -0.50 -0.10 -5.00
N LEU A 138 0.52 -0.91 -5.30
CA LEU A 138 1.79 -0.44 -5.85
C LEU A 138 1.61 0.22 -7.20
N ALA A 139 0.70 -0.25 -8.06
CA ALA A 139 0.41 0.33 -9.37
C ALA A 139 -0.23 1.74 -9.33
N LEU A 140 -0.78 2.16 -8.19
CA LEU A 140 -1.39 3.49 -8.05
C LEU A 140 -0.38 4.62 -8.27
N PRO A 141 -0.81 5.79 -8.75
CA PRO A 141 -0.04 7.02 -8.61
C PRO A 141 0.28 7.31 -7.14
N GLU A 142 1.47 7.85 -6.86
CA GLU A 142 2.01 8.08 -5.51
C GLU A 142 0.99 8.78 -4.59
N GLN A 143 0.45 9.92 -5.01
CA GLN A 143 -0.54 10.68 -4.23
C GLN A 143 -1.77 9.88 -3.75
N TYR A 144 -2.18 8.83 -4.46
CA TYR A 144 -3.29 7.96 -4.06
C TYR A 144 -2.80 6.79 -3.21
N ARG A 145 -1.66 6.21 -3.57
CA ARG A 145 -1.02 5.11 -2.83
C ARG A 145 -0.70 5.54 -1.40
N THR A 146 -0.01 6.67 -1.24
CA THR A 146 0.42 7.20 0.07
C THR A 146 -0.79 7.40 1.00
N VAL A 147 -1.86 8.03 0.49
CA VAL A 147 -3.10 8.22 1.26
C VAL A 147 -3.78 6.91 1.63
N LEU A 148 -3.82 5.93 0.71
CA LEU A 148 -4.40 4.62 0.96
C LEU A 148 -3.62 3.87 2.04
N ILE A 149 -2.28 3.83 1.96
CA ILE A 149 -1.44 3.21 2.99
C ILE A 149 -1.68 3.86 4.35
N MET A 150 -1.66 5.20 4.42
CA MET A 150 -1.85 5.91 5.69
C MET A 150 -3.24 5.66 6.32
N ARG A 151 -4.31 5.62 5.51
CA ARG A 151 -5.70 5.51 6.00
C ARG A 151 -6.17 4.07 6.21
N ASP A 152 -5.82 3.17 5.29
CA ASP A 152 -6.39 1.81 5.23
C ASP A 152 -5.44 0.76 5.81
N VAL A 153 -4.12 1.02 5.81
CA VAL A 153 -3.12 0.07 6.35
C VAL A 153 -2.62 0.52 7.72
N GLU A 154 -2.30 1.81 7.85
CA GLU A 154 -1.78 2.37 9.11
C GLU A 154 -2.88 2.97 10.01
N GLU A 155 -4.12 2.96 9.52
CA GLU A 155 -5.34 3.40 10.22
C GLU A 155 -5.28 4.82 10.80
N MET A 156 -4.35 5.66 10.34
CA MET A 156 -4.23 7.06 10.75
C MET A 156 -5.52 7.78 10.41
N SER A 157 -6.04 8.67 11.26
CA SER A 157 -7.26 9.41 10.96
C SER A 157 -7.13 10.31 9.72
N THR A 158 -8.27 10.80 9.19
CA THR A 158 -8.27 11.75 8.07
C THR A 158 -7.50 13.03 8.43
N SER A 159 -7.65 13.51 9.67
CA SER A 159 -6.99 14.73 10.14
C SER A 159 -5.48 14.54 10.28
N GLU A 160 -5.04 13.41 10.85
CA GLU A 160 -3.61 13.09 10.96
C GLU A 160 -2.96 12.91 9.59
N THR A 161 -3.65 12.22 8.67
CA THR A 161 -3.18 12.04 7.29
C THR A 161 -3.06 13.40 6.57
N ALA A 162 -4.05 14.28 6.76
CA ALA A 162 -4.03 15.63 6.19
C ALA A 162 -2.86 16.45 6.73
N ALA A 163 -2.62 16.41 8.04
CA ALA A 163 -1.50 17.09 8.68
C ALA A 163 -0.14 16.56 8.20
N ALA A 164 0.01 15.24 8.10
CA ALA A 164 1.26 14.60 7.68
C ALA A 164 1.59 14.85 6.19
N LEU A 165 0.59 14.88 5.32
CA LEU A 165 0.77 15.16 3.89
C LEU A 165 0.67 16.65 3.53
N SER A 166 0.37 17.52 4.51
CA SER A 166 0.12 18.95 4.28
C SER A 166 -1.00 19.19 3.25
N LEU A 167 -2.12 18.48 3.41
CA LEU A 167 -3.33 18.55 2.57
C LEU A 167 -4.54 19.01 3.39
N SER A 168 -5.64 19.34 2.71
CA SER A 168 -6.94 19.45 3.37
C SER A 168 -7.55 18.07 3.61
N GLU A 169 -8.37 17.93 4.65
CA GLU A 169 -9.11 16.67 4.92
C GLU A 169 -10.02 16.26 3.76
N GLU A 170 -10.58 17.23 3.04
CA GLU A 170 -11.37 16.97 1.83
C GLU A 170 -10.52 16.35 0.73
N ASN A 171 -9.31 16.86 0.50
CA ASN A 171 -8.38 16.28 -0.48
C ASN A 171 -8.00 14.84 -0.10
N VAL A 172 -7.76 14.57 1.19
CA VAL A 172 -7.53 13.20 1.69
C VAL A 172 -8.72 12.28 1.38
N LYS A 173 -9.95 12.71 1.66
CA LYS A 173 -11.17 11.92 1.37
C LYS A 173 -11.31 11.62 -0.13
N VAL A 174 -11.10 12.62 -0.98
CA VAL A 174 -11.18 12.47 -2.44
C VAL A 174 -10.09 11.52 -2.94
N ARG A 175 -8.83 11.70 -2.51
CA ARG A 175 -7.72 10.82 -2.88
C ARG A 175 -7.95 9.38 -2.44
N LEU A 176 -8.42 9.17 -1.20
CA LEU A 176 -8.73 7.85 -0.68
C LEU A 176 -9.83 7.16 -1.50
N HIS A 177 -10.92 7.89 -1.79
CA HIS A 177 -12.02 7.37 -2.60
C HIS A 177 -11.54 6.96 -4.01
N ARG A 178 -10.76 7.82 -4.67
CA ARG A 178 -10.19 7.53 -5.99
C ARG A 178 -9.20 6.35 -5.95
N GLY A 179 -8.32 6.31 -4.97
CA GLY A 179 -7.38 5.21 -4.77
C GLY A 179 -8.09 3.86 -4.62
N ARG A 180 -9.10 3.78 -3.75
CA ARG A 180 -9.93 2.58 -3.57
C ARG A 180 -10.65 2.18 -4.87
N ALA A 181 -11.16 3.14 -5.64
CA ALA A 181 -11.80 2.87 -6.92
C ALA A 181 -10.82 2.28 -7.96
N MET A 182 -9.58 2.80 -8.00
CA MET A 182 -8.53 2.29 -8.88
C MET A 182 -8.09 0.87 -8.50
N VAL A 183 -7.85 0.60 -7.22
CA VAL A 183 -7.53 -0.77 -6.73
C VAL A 183 -8.66 -1.72 -7.07
N ARG A 184 -9.91 -1.34 -6.81
CA ARG A 184 -11.07 -2.16 -7.15
C ARG A 184 -11.12 -2.48 -8.63
N ARG A 185 -10.90 -1.49 -9.50
CA ARG A 185 -10.88 -1.69 -10.95
C ARG A 185 -9.78 -2.66 -11.38
N GLU A 186 -8.57 -2.50 -10.84
CA GLU A 186 -7.43 -3.36 -11.13
C GLU A 186 -7.69 -4.81 -10.72
N LEU A 187 -8.19 -5.02 -9.50
CA LEU A 187 -8.56 -6.35 -9.01
C LEU A 187 -9.70 -6.96 -9.85
N PHE A 188 -10.71 -6.20 -10.24
CA PHE A 188 -11.77 -6.70 -11.13
C PHE A 188 -11.25 -7.08 -12.51
N ALA A 189 -10.30 -6.33 -13.08
CA ALA A 189 -9.70 -6.67 -14.37
C ALA A 189 -8.95 -8.02 -14.28
N ARG A 190 -8.18 -8.22 -13.21
CA ARG A 190 -7.42 -9.45 -12.95
C ARG A 190 -8.32 -10.66 -12.68
N VAL A 191 -9.34 -10.49 -11.83
CA VAL A 191 -10.30 -11.57 -11.49
C VAL A 191 -11.28 -11.83 -12.64
N GLY A 192 -11.64 -10.81 -13.42
CA GLY A 192 -12.55 -10.91 -14.56
C GLY A 192 -12.05 -11.86 -15.66
N ALA A 193 -10.72 -11.94 -15.85
CA ALA A 193 -10.11 -12.95 -16.71
C ALA A 193 -10.41 -14.39 -16.21
N THR A 194 -10.46 -14.58 -14.89
CA THR A 194 -10.75 -15.86 -14.22
C THR A 194 -12.25 -16.09 -14.00
N ALA A 195 -13.10 -15.07 -14.15
CA ALA A 195 -14.54 -15.17 -13.87
C ALA A 195 -15.27 -16.22 -14.73
N LYS A 196 -14.80 -16.44 -15.97
CA LYS A 196 -15.29 -17.53 -16.84
C LYS A 196 -15.04 -18.92 -16.22
N ASN A 197 -13.95 -19.06 -15.46
CA ASN A 197 -13.58 -20.30 -14.78
C ASN A 197 -14.26 -20.42 -13.40
N ALA A 198 -14.65 -19.31 -12.77
CA ALA A 198 -15.36 -19.29 -11.49
C ALA A 198 -16.83 -19.76 -11.63
N PHE A 199 -17.45 -19.52 -12.79
CA PHE A 199 -18.79 -20.02 -13.13
C PHE A 199 -18.72 -20.91 -14.38
N PRO A 200 -18.13 -22.13 -14.28
CA PRO A 200 -18.03 -23.01 -15.44
C PRO A 200 -19.43 -23.42 -15.92
N PHE A 201 -19.63 -23.44 -17.23
CA PHE A 201 -20.89 -23.88 -17.81
C PHE A 201 -21.12 -25.37 -17.55
N LEU A 202 -21.91 -25.66 -16.51
CA LEU A 202 -22.70 -26.84 -16.20
C LEU A 202 -22.08 -28.25 -16.26
N GLY A 203 -20.86 -28.50 -16.72
CA GLY A 203 -20.16 -29.79 -16.65
C GLY A 203 -21.07 -31.02 -16.86
N ALA A 204 -21.01 -32.01 -15.96
CA ALA A 204 -21.86 -33.22 -15.98
C ALA A 204 -23.39 -32.97 -15.77
N ARG A 205 -23.83 -31.72 -15.58
CA ARG A 205 -25.25 -31.34 -15.61
C ARG A 205 -25.70 -30.97 -17.03
N CYS A 206 -24.78 -30.58 -17.91
CA CYS A 206 -25.08 -30.33 -19.32
C CYS A 206 -25.54 -31.61 -20.01
N ASP A 207 -24.80 -32.71 -19.84
CA ASP A 207 -25.15 -34.03 -20.41
C ASP A 207 -26.53 -34.51 -19.94
N ARG A 208 -26.84 -34.29 -18.66
CA ARG A 208 -28.16 -34.64 -18.09
C ARG A 208 -29.28 -33.76 -18.63
N MET A 209 -29.03 -32.48 -18.90
CA MET A 209 -30.00 -31.60 -19.55
C MET A 209 -30.23 -31.99 -21.00
N VAL A 210 -29.16 -32.28 -21.73
CA VAL A 210 -29.22 -32.73 -23.12
C VAL A 210 -29.98 -34.06 -23.23
N ALA A 211 -29.65 -35.05 -22.39
CA ALA A 211 -30.35 -36.35 -22.37
C ALA A 211 -31.86 -36.19 -22.11
N ARG A 212 -32.25 -35.38 -21.12
CA ARG A 212 -33.67 -35.11 -20.83
C ARG A 212 -34.41 -34.38 -21.95
N VAL A 213 -33.72 -33.54 -22.72
CA VAL A 213 -34.32 -32.90 -23.90
C VAL A 213 -34.54 -33.94 -25.00
N PHE A 214 -33.54 -34.78 -25.28
CA PHE A 214 -33.68 -35.86 -26.27
C PHE A 214 -34.73 -36.91 -25.91
N GLU A 215 -34.94 -37.21 -24.63
CA GLU A 215 -36.05 -38.06 -24.16
C GLU A 215 -37.44 -37.46 -24.44
N ARG A 216 -37.54 -36.13 -24.58
CA ARG A 216 -38.80 -35.40 -24.79
C ARG A 216 -39.05 -35.02 -26.24
N LEU A 217 -38.04 -35.15 -27.10
CA LEU A 217 -38.20 -34.91 -28.53
C LEU A 217 -38.83 -36.15 -29.17
N PRO A 218 -39.91 -36.01 -29.97
CA PRO A 218 -40.44 -37.13 -30.72
C PRO A 218 -39.36 -37.64 -31.67
N ALA A 219 -39.15 -38.96 -31.70
CA ALA A 219 -38.20 -39.59 -32.62
C ALA A 219 -38.47 -39.07 -34.04
N SER A 220 -37.48 -38.39 -34.62
CA SER A 220 -37.55 -37.98 -36.02
C SER A 220 -37.78 -39.24 -36.84
N LYS A 221 -38.99 -39.40 -37.37
CA LYS A 221 -39.30 -40.42 -38.36
C LYS A 221 -38.57 -40.06 -39.65
N ASN A 222 -37.31 -40.45 -39.74
CA ASN A 222 -36.64 -40.66 -41.02
C ASN A 222 -36.75 -42.14 -41.40
N GLY A 223 -37.92 -42.54 -41.91
CA GLY A 223 -38.02 -43.51 -43.01
C GLY A 223 -38.56 -42.68 -44.18
N LYS A 224 -37.85 -42.46 -45.29
CA LYS A 224 -37.41 -43.47 -46.27
C LYS A 224 -38.60 -44.35 -46.67
N ASP A 225 -39.52 -43.75 -47.40
CA ASP A 225 -40.45 -44.47 -48.27
C ASP A 225 -39.97 -44.22 -49.71
N ASP A 226 -39.63 -45.33 -50.37
CA ASP A 226 -39.35 -45.47 -51.80
C ASP A 226 -40.60 -45.17 -52.66
#